data_AF-A0A0H3YKF8-F1
#
_entry.id   AF-A0A0H3YKF8-F1
#
_cell.length_a   1.000
_cell.length_b   1.000
_cell.length_c   1.000
_cell.angle_alpha   90.00
_cell.angle_beta   90.00
_cell.angle_gamma   90.00
#
_symmetry.space_group_name_H-M   'P 1'
#
loop_
_entity.id
_entity.type
_entity.pdbx_description
1 polymer ?
#
loop_
_entity_poly.entity_id
_entity_poly.type
_entity_poly.pdbx_seq_one_letter_code
_entity_poly.pdbx_strand_id
1 'polypeptide(L)'
;MTKSTSILFILFFSIILKLEKKRISLIFVILFIACGLLMFTYKSTQFHLQGFLLCLSASMLSGIRWSTTQLFTQHDKFGLSHPIDMIYHVQPWMILFLLPLSSGIEGLEVTSSSKFFGFHNSTEGLDLFFVLLYGAILAFAMECTEYLMVSRTSSLTLCISGIIKEITLLGLAVKINKDEINSINFVGLIFCLLGISLHVIIKFRYSNDDQKVSRIEIPEISPDD
;
A
#
# COMPACT_ATOMS: atom_id res chain seq x y z
N MET A 1 7.79 -8.91 -2.57
CA MET A 1 7.06 -8.47 -3.79
C MET A 1 5.59 -8.88 -3.79
N THR A 2 5.15 -9.97 -3.16
CA THR A 2 3.73 -10.34 -3.16
C THR A 2 2.81 -9.27 -2.57
N LYS A 3 3.27 -8.50 -1.58
CA LYS A 3 2.53 -7.35 -1.03
C LYS A 3 2.19 -6.28 -2.07
N SER A 4 3.00 -6.12 -3.12
CA SER A 4 2.77 -5.21 -4.25
C SER A 4 1.48 -5.50 -5.01
N THR A 5 0.94 -6.72 -4.90
CA THR A 5 -0.38 -7.06 -5.44
C THR A 5 -1.52 -6.28 -4.79
N SER A 6 -1.29 -5.66 -3.63
CA SER A 6 -2.27 -4.79 -2.97
C SER A 6 -2.75 -3.70 -3.93
N ILE A 7 -1.85 -3.13 -4.75
CA ILE A 7 -2.17 -2.11 -5.75
C ILE A 7 -3.20 -2.61 -6.78
N LEU A 8 -3.08 -3.87 -7.20
CA LEU A 8 -4.02 -4.51 -8.12
C LEU A 8 -5.40 -4.65 -7.48
N PHE A 9 -5.45 -5.08 -6.22
CA PHE A 9 -6.70 -5.20 -5.47
C PHE A 9 -7.33 -3.84 -5.16
N ILE A 10 -6.55 -2.81 -4.81
CA ILE A 10 -7.04 -1.43 -4.63
C ILE A 10 -7.76 -0.97 -5.90
N LEU A 11 -7.13 -1.15 -7.06
CA LEU A 11 -7.71 -0.75 -8.35
C LEU A 11 -8.98 -1.56 -8.67
N PHE A 12 -8.94 -2.87 -8.45
CA PHE A 12 -10.07 -3.77 -8.67
C PHE A 12 -11.28 -3.37 -7.81
N PHE A 13 -11.09 -3.16 -6.51
CA PHE A 13 -12.16 -2.75 -5.60
C PHE A 13 -12.62 -1.31 -5.84
N SER A 14 -11.73 -0.40 -6.26
CA SER A 14 -12.09 0.96 -6.64
C SER A 14 -13.04 0.98 -7.85
N ILE A 15 -12.84 0.09 -8.84
CA ILE A 15 -13.77 -0.11 -9.96
C ILE A 15 -15.11 -0.72 -9.50
N ILE A 16 -15.08 -1.73 -8.63
CA ILE A 16 -16.30 -2.38 -8.10
C ILE A 16 -17.17 -1.38 -7.32
N LEU A 17 -16.53 -0.55 -6.49
CA LEU A 17 -17.19 0.50 -5.71
C LEU A 17 -17.59 1.72 -6.57
N LYS A 18 -17.39 1.66 -7.90
CA LYS A 18 -17.66 2.72 -8.87
C LYS A 18 -16.97 4.05 -8.55
N LEU A 19 -15.84 3.99 -7.84
CA LEU A 19 -14.97 5.15 -7.61
C LEU A 19 -14.20 5.51 -8.89
N GLU A 20 -14.04 4.57 -9.83
CA GLU A 20 -13.40 4.79 -11.14
C GLU A 20 -14.17 4.18 -12.32
N LYS A 21 -14.05 4.79 -13.50
CA LYS A 21 -14.60 4.27 -14.77
C LYS A 21 -13.90 2.96 -15.16
N LYS A 22 -14.69 1.90 -15.40
CA LYS A 22 -14.18 0.59 -15.83
C LYS A 22 -13.56 0.70 -17.22
N ARG A 23 -12.23 0.49 -17.33
CA ARG A 23 -11.50 0.49 -18.62
C ARG A 23 -10.78 -0.83 -18.83
N ILE A 24 -10.93 -1.42 -20.02
CA ILE A 24 -10.39 -2.75 -20.36
C ILE A 24 -8.86 -2.77 -20.32
N SER A 25 -8.21 -1.66 -20.67
CA SER A 25 -6.75 -1.52 -20.61
C SER A 25 -6.17 -1.83 -19.23
N LEU A 26 -6.86 -1.45 -18.15
CA LEU A 26 -6.41 -1.71 -16.78
C LEU A 26 -6.36 -3.20 -16.45
N ILE A 27 -7.28 -4.00 -17.00
CA ILE A 27 -7.32 -5.46 -16.80
C ILE A 27 -6.08 -6.11 -17.41
N PHE A 28 -5.66 -5.67 -18.60
CA PHE A 28 -4.43 -6.16 -19.23
C PHE A 28 -3.18 -5.83 -18.40
N VAL A 29 -3.11 -4.63 -17.83
CA VAL A 29 -1.99 -4.25 -16.96
C VAL A 29 -1.95 -5.11 -15.70
N ILE A 30 -3.10 -5.37 -15.09
CA ILE A 30 -3.21 -6.24 -13.90
C ILE A 30 -2.68 -7.65 -14.23
N LEU A 31 -3.10 -8.22 -15.35
CA LEU A 31 -2.66 -9.55 -15.78
C LEU A 31 -1.15 -9.59 -16.07
N PHE A 32 -0.61 -8.52 -16.67
CA PHE A 32 0.81 -8.40 -16.98
C PHE A 32 1.67 -8.34 -15.70
N ILE A 33 1.27 -7.54 -14.71
CA ILE A 33 1.94 -7.47 -13.39
C ILE A 33 1.85 -8.82 -12.67
N ALA A 34 0.70 -9.49 -12.73
CA ALA A 34 0.52 -10.83 -12.15
C ALA A 34 1.49 -11.85 -12.77
N CYS A 35 1.69 -11.81 -14.09
CA CYS A 35 2.68 -12.65 -14.78
C CYS A 35 4.11 -12.36 -14.32
N GLY A 36 4.49 -11.08 -14.25
CA GLY A 36 5.79 -10.65 -13.73
C GLY A 36 6.06 -11.14 -12.31
N LEU A 37 5.04 -11.09 -11.44
CA LEU A 37 5.14 -11.55 -10.07
C LEU A 37 5.27 -13.08 -9.96
N LEU A 38 4.54 -13.83 -10.78
CA LEU A 38 4.68 -15.29 -10.84
C LEU A 38 6.10 -15.66 -11.23
N MET A 39 6.66 -14.97 -12.24
CA MET A 39 8.03 -15.20 -12.68
C MET A 39 9.06 -14.77 -11.62
N PHE A 40 8.84 -13.65 -10.93
CA PHE A 40 9.69 -13.20 -9.81
C PHE A 40 9.73 -14.22 -8.66
N THR A 41 8.61 -14.92 -8.43
CA THR A 41 8.46 -15.89 -7.34
C THR A 41 8.92 -17.29 -7.74
N TYR A 42 9.06 -17.54 -9.04
CA TYR A 42 9.40 -18.85 -9.59
C TYR A 42 10.81 -19.30 -9.19
N LYS A 43 10.94 -20.54 -8.67
CA LYS A 43 12.22 -21.11 -8.19
C LYS A 43 12.93 -20.26 -7.10
N SER A 44 12.21 -19.40 -6.38
CA SER A 44 12.77 -18.79 -5.18
C SER A 44 13.00 -19.86 -4.11
N THR A 45 14.24 -19.96 -3.61
CA THR A 45 14.70 -21.01 -2.69
C THR A 45 14.00 -21.00 -1.32
N GLN A 46 13.20 -19.97 -1.02
CA GLN A 46 12.46 -19.75 0.24
C GLN A 46 10.94 -19.67 0.02
N PHE A 47 10.40 -20.32 -1.02
CA PHE A 47 8.96 -20.25 -1.28
C PHE A 47 8.14 -21.15 -0.35
N HIS A 48 7.36 -20.53 0.54
CA HIS A 48 6.34 -21.20 1.34
C HIS A 48 4.94 -20.84 0.85
N LEU A 49 4.18 -21.84 0.38
CA LEU A 49 2.82 -21.64 -0.16
C LEU A 49 1.87 -20.97 0.84
N GLN A 50 1.93 -21.37 2.11
CA GLN A 50 1.07 -20.81 3.15
C GLN A 50 1.35 -19.32 3.39
N GLY A 51 2.63 -18.92 3.47
CA GLY A 51 3.04 -17.52 3.56
C GLY A 51 2.64 -16.70 2.33
N PHE A 52 2.72 -17.31 1.15
CA PHE A 52 2.26 -16.68 -0.09
C PHE A 52 0.74 -16.42 -0.08
N LEU A 53 -0.09 -17.39 0.31
CA LEU A 53 -1.54 -17.22 0.42
C LEU A 53 -1.94 -16.19 1.49
N LEU A 54 -1.24 -16.17 2.63
CA LEU A 54 -1.42 -15.15 3.66
C LEU A 54 -1.08 -13.75 3.13
N CYS A 55 0.02 -13.59 2.37
CA CYS A 55 0.36 -12.31 1.76
C CYS A 55 -0.66 -11.88 0.70
N LEU A 56 -1.20 -12.81 -0.09
CA LEU A 56 -2.21 -12.53 -1.10
C LEU A 56 -3.52 -12.06 -0.47
N SER A 57 -4.00 -12.76 0.56
CA SER A 57 -5.20 -12.37 1.31
C SER A 57 -5.00 -11.02 2.02
N ALA A 58 -3.86 -10.79 2.67
CA ALA A 58 -3.52 -9.50 3.28
C ALA A 58 -3.53 -8.35 2.25
N SER A 59 -3.08 -8.63 1.02
CA SER A 59 -3.09 -7.65 -0.08
C SER A 59 -4.51 -7.35 -0.58
N MET A 60 -5.37 -8.37 -0.65
CA MET A 60 -6.79 -8.21 -0.96
C MET A 60 -7.51 -7.35 0.08
N LEU A 61 -7.32 -7.64 1.38
CA LEU A 61 -7.91 -6.85 2.47
C LEU A 61 -7.38 -5.40 2.47
N SER A 62 -6.09 -5.22 2.16
CA SER A 62 -5.50 -3.87 2.00
C SER A 62 -6.17 -3.11 0.86
N GLY A 63 -6.50 -3.80 -0.24
CA GLY A 63 -7.30 -3.27 -1.34
C GLY A 63 -8.64 -2.72 -0.87
N ILE A 64 -9.42 -3.55 -0.18
CA ILE A 64 -10.73 -3.19 0.37
C ILE A 64 -10.61 -1.99 1.32
N ARG A 65 -9.64 -2.02 2.24
CA ARG A 65 -9.41 -0.95 3.22
C ARG A 65 -9.21 0.39 2.52
N TRP A 66 -8.27 0.46 1.58
CA TRP A 66 -7.96 1.73 0.91
C TRP A 66 -9.10 2.23 0.02
N SER A 67 -9.80 1.36 -0.71
CA SER A 67 -10.96 1.78 -1.50
C SER A 67 -12.11 2.27 -0.63
N THR A 68 -12.31 1.66 0.54
CA THR A 68 -13.33 2.09 1.52
C THR A 68 -12.95 3.40 2.20
N THR A 69 -11.68 3.55 2.61
CA THR A 69 -11.13 4.82 3.12
C THR A 69 -11.36 5.94 2.11
N GLN A 70 -11.06 5.71 0.84
CA GLN A 70 -11.29 6.71 -0.20
C GLN A 70 -12.77 7.11 -0.25
N LEU A 71 -13.69 6.15 -0.22
CA LEU A 71 -15.12 6.42 -0.23
C LEU A 71 -15.56 7.28 0.97
N PHE A 72 -15.07 6.98 2.18
CA PHE A 72 -15.42 7.76 3.38
C PHE A 72 -14.84 9.17 3.36
N THR A 73 -13.58 9.32 2.94
CA THR A 73 -12.89 10.61 3.00
C THR A 73 -13.29 11.55 1.87
N GLN A 74 -13.71 11.03 0.71
CA GLN A 74 -14.10 11.84 -0.46
C GLN A 74 -15.59 12.18 -0.51
N HIS A 75 -16.42 11.58 0.35
CA HIS A 75 -17.84 11.84 0.36
C HIS A 75 -18.18 12.87 1.45
N ASP A 76 -18.48 14.10 1.03
CA ASP A 76 -18.67 15.28 1.89
C ASP A 76 -19.72 15.10 3.01
N LYS A 77 -20.62 14.12 2.88
CA LYS A 77 -21.67 13.84 3.88
C LYS A 77 -21.13 13.35 5.22
N PHE A 78 -19.90 12.81 5.27
CA PHE A 78 -19.36 12.20 6.49
C PHE A 78 -18.48 13.15 7.32
N GLY A 79 -18.11 14.32 6.81
CA GLY A 79 -17.32 15.32 7.56
C GLY A 79 -15.89 14.88 7.94
N LEU A 80 -15.46 13.68 7.53
CA LEU A 80 -14.15 13.08 7.83
C LEU A 80 -13.06 13.48 6.82
N SER A 81 -13.04 14.75 6.39
CA SER A 81 -12.08 15.22 5.38
C SER A 81 -10.66 15.34 5.93
N HIS A 82 -10.49 15.46 7.25
CA HIS A 82 -9.18 15.51 7.88
C HIS A 82 -8.60 14.10 8.10
N PRO A 83 -7.39 13.78 7.60
CA PRO A 83 -6.77 12.46 7.79
C PRO A 83 -6.60 12.04 9.26
N ILE A 84 -6.37 13.00 10.16
CA ILE A 84 -6.20 12.72 11.60
C ILE A 84 -7.50 12.21 12.21
N ASP A 85 -8.64 12.79 11.81
CA ASP A 85 -9.96 12.35 12.28
C ASP A 85 -10.24 10.93 11.81
N MET A 86 -9.90 10.59 10.56
CA MET A 86 -10.05 9.22 10.07
C MET A 86 -9.19 8.24 10.88
N ILE A 87 -7.93 8.57 11.13
CA ILE A 87 -7.02 7.71 11.92
C ILE A 87 -7.54 7.55 13.35
N TYR A 88 -8.02 8.63 13.97
CA TYR A 88 -8.58 8.60 15.32
C TYR A 88 -9.75 7.62 15.45
N HIS A 89 -10.60 7.51 14.42
CA HIS A 89 -11.74 6.59 14.43
C HIS A 89 -11.36 5.15 14.06
N VAL A 90 -10.36 4.94 13.21
CA VAL A 90 -9.99 3.59 12.73
C VAL A 90 -9.01 2.88 13.67
N GLN A 91 -8.05 3.61 14.26
CA GLN A 91 -6.98 3.01 15.07
C GLN A 91 -7.46 2.22 16.31
N PRO A 92 -8.51 2.65 17.04
CA PRO A 92 -9.05 1.88 18.16
C PRO A 92 -9.59 0.50 17.74
N TRP A 93 -10.20 0.41 16.56
CA TRP A 93 -10.66 -0.88 16.04
C TRP A 93 -9.47 -1.75 15.62
N MET A 94 -8.43 -1.17 15.02
CA MET A 94 -7.23 -1.92 14.65
C MET A 94 -6.54 -2.52 15.87
N ILE A 95 -6.33 -1.75 16.95
CA ILE A 95 -5.69 -2.27 18.17
C ILE A 95 -6.54 -3.33 18.86
N LEU A 96 -7.86 -3.19 18.86
CA LEU A 96 -8.79 -4.16 19.47
C LEU A 96 -8.66 -5.56 18.85
N PHE A 97 -8.43 -5.63 17.53
CA PHE A 97 -8.27 -6.92 16.83
C PHE A 97 -6.82 -7.41 16.78
N LEU A 98 -5.85 -6.51 16.59
CA LEU A 98 -4.43 -6.89 16.48
C LEU A 98 -3.83 -7.33 17.81
N LEU A 99 -4.18 -6.68 18.91
CA LEU A 99 -3.55 -6.93 20.21
C LEU A 99 -3.84 -8.35 20.73
N PRO A 100 -5.08 -8.88 20.71
CA PRO A 100 -5.34 -10.27 21.09
C PRO A 100 -4.65 -11.29 20.17
N LEU A 101 -4.63 -11.02 18.85
CA LEU A 101 -3.96 -11.88 17.87
C LEU A 101 -2.44 -11.93 18.10
N SER A 102 -1.80 -10.78 18.29
CA SER A 102 -0.37 -10.68 18.60
C SER A 102 -0.04 -11.37 19.92
N SER A 103 -0.87 -11.18 20.95
CA SER A 103 -0.69 -11.87 22.24
C SER A 103 -0.84 -13.38 22.12
N GLY A 104 -1.75 -13.89 21.29
CA GLY A 104 -1.95 -15.34 21.11
C GLY A 104 -0.86 -16.04 20.31
N ILE A 105 -0.25 -15.34 19.34
CA ILE A 105 0.77 -15.92 18.45
C ILE A 105 2.18 -15.72 19.02
N GLU A 106 2.52 -14.50 19.41
CA GLU A 106 3.88 -14.10 19.79
C GLU A 106 4.03 -13.85 21.29
N GLY A 107 2.92 -13.74 22.04
CA GLY A 107 2.94 -13.32 23.44
C GLY A 107 3.78 -14.22 24.35
N LEU A 108 3.74 -15.54 24.16
CA LEU A 108 4.56 -16.47 24.97
C LEU A 108 6.06 -16.30 24.72
N GLU A 109 6.46 -16.06 23.47
CA GLU A 109 7.86 -15.83 23.10
C GLU A 109 8.35 -14.47 23.61
N VAL A 110 7.50 -13.44 23.54
CA VAL A 110 7.80 -12.09 24.03
C VAL A 110 7.93 -12.05 25.56
N THR A 111 7.01 -12.69 26.29
CA THR A 111 7.05 -12.73 27.77
C THR A 111 8.19 -13.59 28.31
N SER A 112 8.56 -14.67 27.61
CA SER A 112 9.66 -15.54 28.03
C SER A 112 11.04 -15.02 27.62
N SER A 113 11.09 -14.03 26.72
CA SER A 113 12.35 -13.45 26.23
C SER A 113 12.93 -12.45 27.24
N SER A 114 14.17 -12.71 27.66
CA SER A 114 14.92 -11.81 28.54
C SER A 114 15.16 -10.42 27.93
N LYS A 115 15.04 -10.26 26.61
CA LYS A 115 15.23 -8.98 25.91
C LYS A 115 14.07 -7.99 26.06
N PHE A 116 12.86 -8.47 26.36
CA PHE A 116 11.66 -7.62 26.45
C PHE A 116 11.15 -7.42 27.88
N PHE A 117 11.34 -8.40 28.76
CA PHE A 117 10.88 -8.32 30.15
C PHE A 117 11.96 -8.70 31.20
N GLY A 118 13.13 -9.17 30.76
CA GLY A 118 14.26 -9.51 31.63
C GLY A 118 15.22 -8.35 31.88
N PHE A 119 14.70 -7.15 32.14
CA PHE A 119 15.55 -5.97 32.37
C PHE A 119 16.31 -6.11 33.68
N HIS A 120 17.60 -6.42 33.58
CA HIS A 120 18.48 -6.45 34.74
C HIS A 120 19.04 -5.06 35.10
N ASN A 121 19.04 -4.14 34.12
CA ASN A 121 19.51 -2.74 34.21
C ASN A 121 18.46 -1.76 33.65
N SER A 122 18.21 -0.65 34.34
CA SER A 122 17.23 0.37 33.93
C SER A 122 17.56 1.09 32.61
N THR A 123 18.82 1.07 32.17
CA THR A 123 19.27 1.73 30.94
C THR A 123 18.83 0.97 29.68
N GLU A 124 18.83 -0.36 29.70
CA GLU A 124 18.43 -1.18 28.54
C GLU A 124 16.93 -1.07 28.23
N GLY A 125 16.11 -0.91 29.27
CA GLY A 125 14.67 -0.68 29.10
C GLY A 125 14.35 0.69 28.49
N LEU A 126 15.13 1.72 28.85
CA LEU A 126 14.98 3.06 28.26
C LEU A 126 15.38 3.08 26.78
N ASP A 127 16.49 2.43 26.42
CA ASP A 127 16.93 2.35 25.02
C ASP A 127 15.90 1.63 24.14
N LEU A 128 15.35 0.50 24.62
CA LEU A 128 14.28 -0.21 23.91
C LEU A 128 13.04 0.67 23.77
N PHE A 129 12.64 1.37 24.82
CA PHE A 129 11.50 2.28 24.78
C PHE A 129 11.69 3.38 23.72
N PHE A 130 12.87 4.00 23.65
CA PHE A 130 13.15 5.04 22.64
C PHE A 130 13.16 4.48 21.21
N VAL A 131 13.71 3.29 20.99
CA VAL A 131 13.70 2.63 19.67
C VAL A 131 12.27 2.32 19.23
N LEU A 132 11.44 1.78 20.13
CA LEU A 132 10.03 1.50 19.85
C LEU A 132 9.23 2.78 19.60
N LEU A 133 9.44 3.81 20.41
CA LEU A 133 8.78 5.10 20.26
C LEU A 133 9.14 5.76 18.92
N TYR A 134 10.43 5.72 18.54
CA TYR A 134 10.89 6.25 17.27
C TYR A 134 10.25 5.50 16.08
N GLY A 135 10.21 4.16 16.13
CA GLY A 135 9.51 3.35 15.13
C GLY A 135 8.02 3.67 15.04
N ALA A 136 7.35 3.87 16.18
CA ALA A 136 5.94 4.22 16.24
C ALA A 136 5.65 5.60 15.63
N ILE A 137 6.49 6.60 15.90
CA ILE A 137 6.38 7.95 15.30
C ILE A 137 6.53 7.87 13.77
N LEU A 138 7.52 7.11 13.27
CA LEU A 138 7.71 6.92 11.83
C LEU A 138 6.52 6.19 11.17
N ALA A 139 5.99 5.16 11.81
CA ALA A 139 4.82 4.43 11.33
C ALA A 139 3.58 5.35 11.26
N PHE A 140 3.33 6.14 12.31
CA PHE A 140 2.25 7.11 12.35
C PHE A 140 2.40 8.20 11.28
N ALA A 141 3.61 8.70 11.05
CA ALA A 141 3.89 9.69 10.01
C ALA A 141 3.66 9.11 8.59
N MET A 142 4.09 7.86 8.34
CA MET A 142 3.82 7.16 7.08
C MET A 142 2.30 7.01 6.86
N GLU A 143 1.58 6.56 7.88
CA GLU A 143 0.13 6.36 7.81
C GLU A 143 -0.61 7.69 7.56
N CYS A 144 -0.28 8.75 8.31
CA CYS A 144 -0.82 10.10 8.08
C CYS A 144 -0.62 10.58 6.64
N THR A 145 0.58 10.36 6.08
CA THR A 145 0.90 10.77 4.72
C THR A 145 0.06 10.01 3.69
N GLU A 146 -0.11 8.71 3.86
CA GLU A 146 -0.93 7.88 2.96
C GLU A 146 -2.42 8.28 3.01
N TYR A 147 -2.96 8.51 4.21
CA TYR A 147 -4.34 9.01 4.35
C TYR A 147 -4.52 10.41 3.75
N LEU A 148 -3.59 11.33 4.01
CA LEU A 148 -3.62 12.68 3.44
C LEU A 148 -3.57 12.63 1.91
N MET A 149 -2.78 11.71 1.35
CA MET A 149 -2.69 11.52 -0.09
C MET A 149 -4.03 11.05 -0.68
N VAL A 150 -4.70 10.09 -0.03
CA VAL A 150 -6.03 9.63 -0.46
C VAL A 150 -7.08 10.73 -0.30
N SER A 151 -7.05 11.48 0.80
CA SER A 151 -8.05 12.51 1.09
C SER A 151 -8.01 13.65 0.09
N ARG A 152 -6.81 14.05 -0.34
CA ARG A 152 -6.62 15.15 -1.29
C ARG A 152 -6.65 14.71 -2.75
N THR A 153 -6.43 13.43 -3.04
CA THR A 153 -6.31 12.93 -4.41
C THR A 153 -7.24 11.76 -4.70
N SER A 154 -6.72 10.55 -4.90
CA SER A 154 -7.50 9.33 -5.20
C SER A 154 -6.72 8.10 -4.77
N SER A 155 -7.39 6.94 -4.64
CA SER A 155 -6.69 5.67 -4.39
C SER A 155 -5.61 5.38 -5.43
N LEU A 156 -5.81 5.89 -6.64
CA LEU A 156 -4.90 5.73 -7.75
C LEU A 156 -3.56 6.44 -7.51
N THR A 157 -3.57 7.69 -7.03
CA THR A 157 -2.32 8.39 -6.71
C THR A 157 -1.58 7.67 -5.59
N LEU A 158 -2.31 7.14 -4.59
CA LEU A 158 -1.73 6.28 -3.56
C LEU A 158 -1.08 5.04 -4.16
N CYS A 159 -1.70 4.40 -5.16
CA CYS A 159 -1.08 3.27 -5.87
C CYS A 159 0.23 3.65 -6.56
N ILE A 160 0.30 4.82 -7.22
CA ILE A 160 1.52 5.30 -7.90
C ILE A 160 2.63 5.60 -6.88
N SER A 161 2.28 6.25 -5.76
CA SER A 161 3.23 6.50 -4.67
C SER A 161 3.73 5.20 -4.03
N GLY A 162 2.81 4.24 -3.81
CA GLY A 162 3.12 2.91 -3.31
C GLY A 162 4.11 2.15 -4.21
N ILE A 163 3.92 2.25 -5.53
CA ILE A 163 4.85 1.74 -6.53
C ILE A 163 6.25 2.32 -6.33
N ILE A 164 6.38 3.65 -6.26
CA ILE A 164 7.69 4.30 -6.13
C ILE A 164 8.35 3.85 -4.82
N LYS A 165 7.59 3.85 -3.73
CA LYS A 165 8.03 3.37 -2.41
C LYS A 165 8.59 1.95 -2.48
N GLU A 166 7.93 1.04 -3.19
CA GLU A 166 8.37 -0.35 -3.32
C GLU A 166 9.65 -0.49 -4.17
N ILE A 167 9.76 0.26 -5.26
CA ILE A 167 10.97 0.27 -6.10
C ILE A 167 12.16 0.77 -5.29
N THR A 168 12.00 1.86 -4.55
CA THR A 168 13.03 2.42 -3.68
C THR A 168 13.42 1.44 -2.58
N LEU A 169 12.43 0.82 -1.91
CA LEU A 169 12.67 -0.16 -0.86
C LEU A 169 13.46 -1.36 -1.37
N LEU A 170 13.08 -1.89 -2.52
CA LEU A 170 13.80 -3.01 -3.12
C LEU A 170 15.22 -2.64 -3.54
N GLY A 171 15.39 -1.48 -4.20
CA GLY A 171 16.72 -1.01 -4.61
C GLY A 171 17.66 -0.85 -3.40
N LEU A 172 17.13 -0.33 -2.29
CA LEU A 172 17.87 -0.24 -1.03
C LEU A 172 18.18 -1.63 -0.44
N ALA A 173 17.21 -2.55 -0.44
CA ALA A 173 17.40 -3.91 0.07
C ALA A 173 18.53 -4.64 -0.67
N VAL A 174 18.56 -4.57 -2.01
CA VAL A 174 19.62 -5.19 -2.81
C VAL A 174 20.99 -4.57 -2.52
N LYS A 175 21.06 -3.24 -2.39
CA LYS A 175 22.31 -2.52 -2.13
C LYS A 175 22.87 -2.82 -0.73
N ILE A 176 22.00 -2.91 0.27
CA ILE A 176 22.39 -3.06 1.68
C ILE A 176 22.61 -4.53 2.04
N ASN A 177 21.66 -5.41 1.72
CA ASN A 177 21.70 -6.82 2.13
C ASN A 177 22.55 -7.70 1.22
N LYS A 178 22.96 -7.19 0.04
CA LYS A 178 23.71 -7.95 -0.97
C LYS A 178 23.02 -9.29 -1.34
N ASP A 179 21.70 -9.31 -1.33
CA ASP A 179 20.92 -10.52 -1.64
C ASP A 179 21.23 -11.01 -3.06
N GLU A 180 21.50 -12.29 -3.21
CA GLU A 180 21.72 -12.92 -4.51
C GLU A 180 20.39 -13.09 -5.26
N ILE A 181 20.13 -12.21 -6.21
CA ILE A 181 18.96 -12.30 -7.09
C ILE A 181 19.28 -13.25 -8.25
N ASN A 182 18.59 -14.38 -8.30
CA ASN A 182 18.63 -15.29 -9.45
C ASN A 182 18.16 -14.57 -10.74
N SER A 183 18.72 -14.91 -11.90
CA SER A 183 18.41 -14.26 -13.18
C SER A 183 16.91 -14.28 -13.51
N ILE A 184 16.19 -15.35 -13.18
CA ILE A 184 14.73 -15.44 -13.39
C ILE A 184 13.99 -14.42 -12.52
N ASN A 185 14.38 -14.26 -11.26
CA ASN A 185 13.80 -13.29 -10.34
C ASN A 185 14.08 -11.87 -10.82
N PHE A 186 15.28 -11.62 -11.35
CA PHE A 186 15.64 -10.32 -11.90
C PHE A 186 14.80 -9.97 -13.14
N VAL A 187 14.56 -10.92 -14.05
CA VAL A 187 13.68 -10.68 -15.20
C VAL A 187 12.23 -10.51 -14.73
N GLY A 188 11.74 -11.31 -13.78
CA GLY A 188 10.42 -11.13 -13.17
C GLY A 188 10.25 -9.74 -12.53
N LEU A 189 11.32 -9.23 -11.94
CA LEU A 189 11.37 -7.87 -11.41
C LEU A 189 11.18 -6.82 -12.52
N ILE A 190 11.93 -6.93 -13.61
CA ILE A 190 11.82 -6.02 -14.76
C ILE A 190 10.38 -6.02 -15.30
N PHE A 191 9.76 -7.19 -15.44
CA PHE A 191 8.36 -7.30 -15.87
C PHE A 191 7.39 -6.60 -14.91
N CYS A 192 7.59 -6.76 -13.59
CA CYS A 192 6.80 -6.03 -12.60
C CYS A 192 6.96 -4.52 -12.77
N LEU A 193 8.21 -4.02 -12.86
CA LEU A 193 8.53 -2.59 -13.04
C LEU A 193 7.94 -2.02 -14.33
N LEU A 194 8.00 -2.77 -15.43
CA LEU A 194 7.42 -2.37 -16.71
C LEU A 194 5.91 -2.33 -16.68
N GLY A 195 5.25 -3.35 -16.12
CA GLY A 195 3.79 -3.36 -15.97
C GLY A 195 3.29 -2.19 -15.13
N ILE A 196 4.02 -1.93 -14.05
CA ILE A 196 3.81 -0.79 -13.17
C ILE A 196 4.00 0.56 -13.90
N SER A 197 5.05 0.70 -14.70
CA SER A 197 5.31 1.94 -15.45
C SER A 197 4.25 2.17 -16.53
N LEU A 198 3.86 1.11 -17.23
CA LEU A 198 2.81 1.13 -18.24
C LEU A 198 1.44 1.48 -17.63
N HIS A 199 1.15 1.00 -16.41
CA HIS A 199 -0.02 1.46 -15.64
C HIS A 199 -0.05 2.98 -15.50
N VAL A 200 1.07 3.56 -15.03
CA VAL A 200 1.19 5.01 -14.79
C VAL A 200 0.98 5.79 -16.08
N ILE A 201 1.60 5.36 -17.19
CA ILE A 201 1.49 6.03 -18.49
C ILE A 201 0.06 5.99 -19.03
N ILE A 202 -0.54 4.80 -19.06
CA ILE A 202 -1.93 4.61 -19.53
C ILE A 202 -2.88 5.49 -18.72
N LYS A 203 -2.68 5.54 -17.41
CA LYS A 203 -3.52 6.32 -16.52
C LYS A 203 -3.33 7.82 -16.67
N PHE A 204 -2.08 8.30 -16.81
CA PHE A 204 -1.79 9.71 -17.06
C PHE A 204 -2.48 10.19 -18.34
N ARG A 205 -2.43 9.39 -19.41
CA ARG A 205 -3.13 9.70 -20.66
C ARG A 205 -4.65 9.82 -20.44
N TYR A 206 -5.25 8.89 -19.70
CA TYR A 206 -6.69 8.97 -19.42
C TYR A 206 -7.09 10.14 -18.54
N SER A 207 -6.27 10.53 -17.55
CA SER A 207 -6.56 11.72 -16.74
C SER A 207 -6.54 12.99 -17.57
N ASN A 208 -5.62 13.09 -18.54
CA ASN A 208 -5.59 14.22 -19.49
C ASN A 208 -6.79 14.20 -20.44
N ASP A 209 -7.22 13.03 -20.91
CA ASP A 209 -8.39 12.91 -21.80
C ASP A 209 -9.70 13.26 -21.07
N ASP A 210 -9.90 12.78 -19.83
CA ASP A 210 -11.06 13.15 -19.02
C ASP A 210 -11.05 14.68 -18.69
N GLN A 211 -9.88 15.28 -18.43
CA GLN A 211 -9.77 16.75 -18.25
C GLN A 211 -10.07 17.53 -19.54
N LYS A 212 -9.60 17.08 -20.70
CA LYS A 212 -9.89 17.72 -21.99
C LYS A 212 -11.38 17.68 -22.30
N VAL A 213 -12.06 16.56 -22.07
CA VAL A 213 -13.51 16.44 -22.30
C VAL A 213 -14.29 17.39 -21.37
N SER A 214 -13.95 17.46 -20.07
CA SER A 214 -14.59 18.40 -19.15
C SER A 214 -14.36 19.88 -19.50
N ARG A 215 -13.22 20.21 -20.13
CA ARG A 215 -12.91 21.56 -20.60
C ARG A 215 -13.61 21.93 -21.91
N ILE A 216 -14.10 20.93 -22.66
CA ILE A 216 -14.90 21.13 -23.89
C ILE A 216 -16.39 21.29 -23.54
N GLU A 217 -16.87 20.65 -22.47
CA GLU A 217 -18.26 20.76 -22.00
C GLU A 217 -18.58 22.06 -21.23
N ILE A 218 -17.55 22.78 -20.77
CA ILE A 218 -17.68 24.13 -20.20
C ILE A 218 -17.07 25.10 -21.22
N PRO A 219 -17.84 25.65 -22.17
CA PRO A 219 -17.34 26.80 -22.92
C PRO A 219 -17.07 27.91 -21.91
N GLU A 220 -15.91 28.56 -22.02
CA GLU A 220 -15.62 29.79 -21.29
C GLU A 220 -16.79 30.75 -21.50
N ILE A 221 -17.61 30.93 -20.45
CA ILE A 221 -18.52 32.07 -20.39
C ILE A 221 -17.59 33.27 -20.18
N SER A 222 -17.31 34.00 -21.25
CA SER A 222 -16.66 35.30 -21.18
C SER A 222 -17.47 36.19 -20.23
N PRO A 223 -16.84 36.90 -19.27
CA PRO A 223 -17.54 37.83 -18.39
C PRO A 223 -18.08 39.09 -19.08
N ASP A 224 -17.99 39.21 -20.40
CA ASP A 224 -18.36 40.39 -21.16
C ASP A 224 -19.41 40.03 -22.22
N ASP A 225 -20.69 40.13 -21.86
CA ASP A 225 -21.85 40.50 -22.69
C ASP A 225 -23.08 40.78 -21.80
#